data_AF-A0A2S9FQP8-F1
#
_entry.id   AF-A0A2S9FQP8-F1
#
_cell.length_a   1.000
_cell.length_b   1.000
_cell.length_c   1.000
_cell.angle_alpha   90.00
_cell.angle_beta   90.00
_cell.angle_gamma   90.00
#
_symmetry.space_group_name_H-M   'P 1'
#
loop_
_entity.id
_entity.type
_entity.pdbx_description
1 polymer ?
#
loop_
_entity_poly.entity_id
_entity_poly.type
_entity_poly.pdbx_seq_one_letter_code
_entity_poly.pdbx_strand_id
1 'polypeptide(L)' 'MTHTGVEGATPAPVFASGGEVGRDHWRVNWAASPLGPPEGWPQSLQTAVSILLSSRFPMWMAWGPELTFFCNDAYRRD' A
#
# COMPACT_ATOMS: atom_id res chain seq x y z
N MET A 1 9.68 -19.65 -24.86
CA MET A 1 9.06 -19.66 -23.53
C MET A 1 9.96 -18.86 -22.60
N THR A 2 9.82 -17.54 -22.62
CA THR A 2 10.62 -16.65 -21.76
C THR A 2 9.81 -16.35 -20.51
N HIS A 3 10.18 -16.99 -19.40
CA HIS A 3 9.82 -16.55 -18.07
C HIS A 3 10.54 -15.22 -17.81
N THR A 4 9.84 -14.10 -17.94
CA THR A 4 10.33 -12.83 -17.43
C THR A 4 10.17 -12.86 -15.91
N GLY A 5 11.27 -13.09 -15.21
CA GLY A 5 11.33 -12.99 -13.76
C GLY A 5 11.03 -11.56 -13.32
N VAL A 6 10.06 -11.42 -12.41
CA VAL A 6 9.92 -10.20 -11.62
C VAL A 6 10.88 -10.33 -10.44
N GLU A 7 12.18 -10.17 -10.72
CA GLU A 7 13.24 -10.17 -9.71
C GLU A 7 13.26 -8.81 -9.00
N GLY A 8 12.97 -8.81 -7.70
CA GLY A 8 13.56 -7.86 -6.75
C GLY A 8 13.08 -6.40 -6.77
N ALA A 9 11.82 -6.11 -7.08
CA ALA A 9 11.31 -4.75 -6.84
C ALA A 9 11.19 -4.49 -5.32
N THR A 10 12.13 -3.72 -4.76
CA THR A 10 12.11 -3.28 -3.37
C THR A 10 10.79 -2.55 -3.10
N PRO A 11 10.01 -2.94 -2.07
CA PRO A 11 8.79 -2.24 -1.72
C PRO A 11 9.04 -0.75 -1.56
N ALA A 12 8.18 0.08 -2.14
CA ALA A 12 8.20 1.51 -1.82
C ALA A 12 8.18 1.67 -0.29
N PRO A 13 8.98 2.58 0.28
CA PRO A 13 9.18 2.66 1.74
C PRO A 13 7.88 2.70 2.55
N VAL A 14 6.82 3.28 1.98
CA VAL A 14 5.50 3.39 2.60
C VAL A 14 4.82 2.04 2.88
N PHE A 15 5.08 1.00 2.09
CA PHE A 15 4.48 -0.33 2.26
C PHE A 15 5.35 -1.29 3.06
N ALA A 16 6.63 -0.96 3.27
CA ALA A 16 7.56 -1.81 4.00
C ALA A 16 7.15 -2.02 5.47
N SER A 17 6.36 -1.10 6.03
CA SER A 17 5.85 -1.16 7.41
C SER A 17 4.69 -2.15 7.60
N GLY A 18 4.10 -2.67 6.52
CA GLY A 18 2.99 -3.62 6.57
C GLY A 18 3.45 -5.08 6.40
N GLY A 19 2.64 -6.01 6.90
CA GLY A 19 2.80 -7.45 6.73
C GLY A 19 2.32 -7.93 5.36
N GLU A 20 1.35 -8.84 5.34
CA GLU A 20 0.82 -9.41 4.10
C GLU A 20 0.05 -8.36 3.30
N VAL A 21 -0.83 -7.61 3.95
CA VAL A 21 -1.60 -6.53 3.35
C VAL A 21 -0.70 -5.41 2.84
N GLY A 22 0.41 -5.11 3.53
CA GLY A 22 1.43 -4.19 3.02
C GLY A 22 2.04 -4.67 1.70
N ARG A 23 2.38 -5.96 1.60
CA ARG A 23 2.87 -6.58 0.36
C ARG A 23 1.81 -6.61 -0.75
N ASP A 24 0.54 -6.81 -0.39
CA ASP A 24 -0.56 -6.78 -1.35
C ASP A 24 -0.75 -5.38 -1.90
N HIS A 25 -0.75 -4.34 -1.04
CA HIS A 25 -0.77 -2.95 -1.48
C HIS A 25 0.43 -2.62 -2.36
N TRP A 26 1.63 -3.11 -2.06
CA TRP A 26 2.80 -2.93 -2.93
C TRP A 26 2.62 -3.49 -4.34
N ARG A 27 1.87 -4.59 -4.50
CA ARG A 27 1.62 -5.24 -5.79
C ARG A 27 0.54 -4.55 -6.63
N VAL A 28 -0.20 -3.60 -6.06
CA VAL A 28 -1.19 -2.82 -6.79
C VAL A 28 -0.48 -2.00 -7.87
N ASN A 29 -1.05 -2.00 -9.09
CA ASN A 29 -0.62 -1.09 -10.14
C ASN A 29 -1.10 0.34 -9.84
N TRP A 30 -0.40 1.02 -8.94
CA TRP A 30 -0.73 2.37 -8.49
C TRP A 30 -0.68 3.42 -9.60
N ALA A 31 0.16 3.23 -10.62
CA ALA A 31 0.19 4.12 -11.78
C ALA A 31 -1.14 4.13 -12.57
N ALA A 32 -1.96 3.09 -12.44
CA ALA A 32 -3.29 3.01 -13.02
C ALA A 32 -4.42 3.42 -12.04
N SER A 33 -4.10 3.86 -10.82
CA SER A 33 -5.07 4.33 -9.85
C SER A 33 -5.19 5.86 -9.83
N PRO A 34 -6.28 6.43 -9.28
CA PRO A 34 -6.42 7.89 -9.14
C PRO A 34 -5.30 8.56 -8.33
N LEU A 35 -4.60 7.81 -7.47
CA LEU A 35 -3.50 8.35 -6.66
C LEU A 35 -2.16 8.38 -7.41
N GLY A 36 -2.06 7.67 -8.53
CA GLY A 36 -0.81 7.54 -9.27
C GLY A 36 0.28 6.78 -8.49
N PRO A 37 1.52 6.78 -9.00
CA PRO A 37 2.63 6.04 -8.40
C PRO A 37 2.99 6.59 -6.99
N PRO A 38 3.35 5.72 -6.02
CA PRO A 38 3.64 6.12 -4.64
C PRO A 38 4.73 7.18 -4.48
N GLU A 39 5.69 7.23 -5.42
CA GLU A 39 6.77 8.23 -5.43
C GLU A 39 6.24 9.66 -5.62
N GLY A 40 5.06 9.82 -6.22
CA GLY A 40 4.40 11.11 -6.43
C GLY A 40 3.35 11.46 -5.37
N TRP A 41 3.12 10.60 -4.38
CA TRP A 41 2.09 10.86 -3.38
C TRP A 41 2.42 12.05 -2.48
N PRO A 42 1.43 12.86 -2.07
CA PRO A 42 1.65 13.87 -1.05
C PRO A 42 2.21 13.25 0.24
N GLN A 43 3.14 13.95 0.91
CA GLN A 43 3.74 13.48 2.15
C GLN A 43 2.71 13.10 3.23
N SER A 44 1.58 13.82 3.30
CA SER A 44 0.50 13.54 4.23
C SER A 44 -0.14 12.16 4.00
N LEU A 45 -0.33 11.77 2.73
CA LEU A 45 -0.83 10.44 2.38
C LEU A 45 0.18 9.36 2.74
N GLN A 46 1.47 9.57 2.43
CA GLN A 46 2.53 8.61 2.79
C GLN A 46 2.60 8.38 4.30
N THR A 47 2.53 9.46 5.09
CA THR A 47 2.52 9.39 6.56
C THR A 47 1.28 8.64 7.06
N ALA A 48 0.09 8.93 6.52
CA ALA A 48 -1.15 8.26 6.93
C ALA A 48 -1.13 6.75 6.63
N VAL A 49 -0.67 6.35 5.44
CA VAL A 49 -0.53 4.94 5.07
C VAL A 49 0.50 4.24 5.95
N SER A 50 1.62 4.88 6.26
CA SER A 50 2.64 4.31 7.17
C SER A 50 2.10 4.08 8.59
N ILE A 51 1.34 5.04 9.14
CA ILE A 51 0.67 4.89 10.45
C ILE A 51 -0.34 3.74 10.40
N LEU A 52 -1.16 3.67 9.35
CA LEU A 52 -2.16 2.61 9.20
C LEU A 52 -1.51 1.22 9.14
N LEU A 53 -0.47 1.05 8.31
CA LEU A 53 0.18 -0.25 8.10
C LEU A 53 1.03 -0.70 9.29
N SER A 54 1.59 0.22 10.07
CA SER A 54 2.37 -0.10 11.27
C SER A 54 1.52 -0.41 12.51
N SER A 55 0.22 -0.06 12.49
CA SER A 55 -0.67 -0.26 13.63
C SER A 55 -1.00 -1.74 13.86
N ARG A 56 -0.99 -2.14 15.13
CA ARG A 56 -1.45 -3.48 15.56
C ARG A 56 -2.96 -3.56 15.79
N PHE A 57 -3.66 -2.42 15.75
CA PHE A 57 -5.11 -2.38 15.84
C PHE A 57 -5.74 -2.44 14.45
N PRO A 58 -6.91 -3.07 14.27
CA PRO A 58 -7.61 -3.09 13.00
C PRO A 58 -7.91 -1.66 12.52
N MET A 59 -7.38 -1.29 11.35
CA MET A 59 -7.56 0.04 10.78
C MET A 59 -7.88 -0.02 9.30
N TRP A 60 -8.68 0.95 8.86
CA TRP A 60 -8.93 1.24 7.46
C TRP A 60 -8.99 2.75 7.26
N MET A 61 -8.75 3.20 6.03
CA MET A 61 -9.00 4.57 5.60
C MET A 61 -9.42 4.62 4.14
N ALA A 62 -10.14 5.67 3.76
CA ALA A 62 -10.37 6.06 2.39
C ALA A 62 -9.70 7.41 2.13
N TRP A 63 -9.12 7.60 0.95
CA TRP A 63 -8.42 8.83 0.59
C TRP A 63 -8.87 9.40 -0.75
N GLY A 64 -9.00 10.73 -0.78
CA GLY A 64 -9.32 11.49 -1.99
C GLY A 64 -10.79 11.37 -2.43
N PRO A 65 -11.17 12.09 -3.50
CA PRO A 65 -12.54 12.10 -4.04
C PRO A 65 -13.03 10.73 -4.49
N GLU A 66 -12.12 9.89 -4.98
CA GLU A 66 -12.39 8.55 -5.48
C GLU A 66 -12.37 7.49 -4.38
N LEU A 67 -12.19 7.90 -3.12
CA LEU A 67 -12.23 7.05 -1.92
C LEU A 67 -11.30 5.83 -2.03
N THR A 68 -10.07 6.05 -2.47
CA THR A 68 -9.08 4.97 -2.57
C THR A 68 -8.87 4.34 -1.21
N PHE A 69 -9.11 3.03 -1.12
CA PHE A 69 -9.21 2.31 0.14
C PHE A 69 -7.88 1.69 0.57
N PHE A 70 -7.58 1.81 1.85
CA PHE A 70 -6.46 1.14 2.50
C PHE A 70 -6.94 0.45 3.78
N CYS A 71 -6.37 -0.71 4.08
CA CYS A 71 -6.52 -1.41 5.35
C CYS A 71 -5.19 -2.05 5.76
N ASN A 72 -5.08 -2.45 7.02
CA ASN A 72 -3.90 -3.12 7.56
C ASN A 72 -4.15 -4.61 7.84
N ASP A 73 -3.07 -5.32 8.20
CA ASP A 73 -3.13 -6.76 8.48
C ASP A 73 -4.08 -7.10 9.61
N ALA A 74 -4.16 -6.25 10.65
CA ALA A 74 -5.05 -6.46 11.78
C ALA A 74 -6.54 -6.42 11.39
N TYR A 75 -6.88 -5.92 10.20
CA TYR A 75 -8.25 -5.96 9.67
C TYR A 75 -8.62 -7.34 9.09
N ARG A 76 -7.63 -8.18 8.75
CA ARG A 76 -7.90 -9.55 8.32
C ARG A 76 -8.34 -10.33 9.56
N ARG A 77 -9.53 -10.92 9.49
CA ARG A 77 -9.97 -11.93 10.47
C ARG A 77 -9.37 -13.27 10.05
N ASP A 78 -8.82 -13.99 11.01
CA ASP A 78 -8.38 -15.37 10.88
C ASP A 78 -9.52 -16.30 10.41
#